data_AF-A0A366M4E7-F1
#
_entry.id   AF-A0A366M4E7-F1
#
_cell.length_a   1.000
_cell.length_b   1.000
_cell.length_c   1.000
_cell.angle_alpha   90.00
_cell.angle_beta   90.00
_cell.angle_gamma   90.00
#
_symmetry.space_group_name_H-M   'P 1'
#
loop_
_entity.id
_entity.type
_entity.pdbx_description
1 polymer ?
#
loop_
_entity_poly.entity_id
_entity_poly.type
_entity_poly.pdbx_seq_one_letter_code
_entity_poly.pdbx_strand_id
1 'polypeptide(L)'
;MLTPAHTGLTERISTTRSSTGIVLDEAVVEARGRMRDTLSSWCALVAEGRGIPAPAERDVAALAAFLTARLDWLAAHPAAGEFAAEIAELAGDATEALDPRRGRARGLGPCPRPGCTAVVALRPDTGGRVGCGSGHVWQPHEWLSLSSRLARQEYVA
;
A
#
# COMPACT_ATOMS: atom_id res chain seq x y z
N MET A 1 60.94 -16.43 -21.90
CA MET A 1 59.90 -17.11 -21.10
C MET A 1 58.67 -16.22 -21.14
N LEU A 2 57.70 -16.55 -22.00
CA LEU A 2 56.46 -15.79 -22.24
C LEU A 2 55.33 -16.44 -21.44
N THR A 3 54.67 -15.66 -20.58
CA THR A 3 53.47 -16.07 -19.83
C THR A 3 52.24 -15.54 -20.57
N PRO A 4 51.22 -16.35 -20.91
CA PRO A 4 50.00 -15.82 -21.49
C PRO A 4 49.09 -15.25 -20.40
N ALA A 5 48.57 -14.04 -20.63
CA ALA A 5 47.46 -13.49 -19.86
C ALA A 5 46.15 -14.03 -20.47
N HIS A 6 45.35 -14.75 -19.68
CA HIS A 6 44.00 -15.13 -20.08
C HIS A 6 43.04 -13.94 -19.89
N THR A 7 42.71 -13.28 -20.99
CA THR A 7 41.59 -12.33 -21.05
C THR A 7 40.30 -13.14 -20.99
N GLY A 8 39.71 -13.24 -19.81
CA GLY A 8 38.38 -13.83 -19.63
C GLY A 8 37.32 -12.98 -20.33
N LEU A 9 36.77 -13.48 -21.44
CA LEU A 9 35.55 -12.97 -22.03
C LEU A 9 34.41 -13.22 -21.03
N THR A 10 34.01 -12.19 -20.29
CA THR A 10 32.77 -12.26 -19.50
C THR A 10 31.62 -12.05 -20.47
N GLU A 11 30.94 -13.14 -20.81
CA GLU A 11 29.70 -13.09 -21.56
C GLU A 11 28.66 -12.29 -20.75
N ARG A 12 28.23 -11.16 -21.32
CA ARG A 12 27.10 -10.40 -20.79
C ARG A 12 25.82 -11.16 -21.13
N ILE A 13 25.38 -11.99 -20.19
CA ILE A 13 24.04 -12.59 -20.28
C ILE A 13 23.03 -11.47 -20.04
N SER A 14 22.46 -10.95 -21.13
CA SER A 14 21.26 -10.13 -21.04
C SER A 14 20.11 -11.04 -20.66
N THR A 15 19.80 -11.13 -19.37
CA THR A 15 18.59 -11.79 -18.87
C THR A 15 17.39 -10.91 -19.16
N THR A 16 17.00 -10.79 -20.44
CA THR A 16 15.69 -10.26 -20.79
C THR A 16 14.65 -11.35 -20.51
N ARG A 17 14.29 -11.51 -19.24
CA ARG A 17 13.08 -12.23 -18.88
C ARG A 17 12.48 -11.63 -17.62
N SER A 18 12.08 -10.36 -17.74
CA SER A 18 11.01 -9.82 -16.91
C SER A 18 9.70 -10.45 -17.39
N SER A 19 9.49 -11.73 -17.08
CA SER A 19 8.12 -12.17 -16.83
C SER A 19 7.73 -11.43 -15.57
N THR A 20 7.11 -10.26 -15.72
CA THR A 20 6.43 -9.61 -14.61
C THR A 20 5.30 -10.57 -14.24
N GLY A 21 5.58 -11.47 -13.30
CA GLY A 21 4.55 -12.22 -12.61
C GLY A 21 3.52 -11.23 -12.08
N ILE A 22 2.28 -11.68 -11.91
CA ILE A 22 1.22 -10.85 -11.35
C ILE A 22 1.76 -10.25 -10.04
N VAL A 23 1.95 -8.92 -10.01
CA VAL A 23 2.35 -8.20 -8.81
C VAL A 23 1.07 -8.00 -8.00
N LEU A 24 0.74 -8.98 -7.17
CA LEU A 24 -0.34 -8.87 -6.20
C LEU A 24 0.16 -8.02 -5.03
N ASP A 25 -0.58 -6.95 -4.72
CA ASP A 25 -0.39 -6.24 -3.46
C ASP A 25 -1.09 -7.04 -2.36
N GLU A 26 -0.31 -7.68 -1.49
CA GLU A 26 -0.81 -8.54 -0.41
C GLU A 26 -1.83 -7.81 0.48
N ALA A 27 -1.63 -6.51 0.73
CA ALA A 27 -2.55 -5.77 1.59
C ALA A 27 -3.88 -5.48 0.91
N VAL A 28 -3.88 -5.28 -0.42
CA VAL A 28 -5.11 -5.15 -1.18
C VAL A 28 -5.87 -6.48 -1.21
N VAL A 29 -5.14 -7.59 -1.32
CA VAL A 29 -5.72 -8.95 -1.29
C VAL A 29 -6.32 -9.26 0.07
N GLU A 30 -5.57 -8.97 1.14
CA GLU A 30 -6.02 -9.13 2.53
C GLU A 30 -7.25 -8.28 2.83
N ALA A 31 -7.22 -6.98 2.49
CA ALA A 31 -8.36 -6.09 2.66
C ALA A 31 -9.60 -6.61 1.92
N ARG A 32 -9.43 -7.09 0.67
CA ARG A 32 -10.54 -7.67 -0.09
C ARG A 32 -11.09 -8.96 0.53
N GLY A 33 -10.23 -9.80 1.10
CA GLY A 33 -10.62 -10.98 1.86
C GLY A 33 -11.44 -10.62 3.08
N ARG A 34 -10.94 -9.68 3.90
CA ARG A 34 -11.62 -9.17 5.10
C ARG A 34 -13.01 -8.60 4.77
N MET A 35 -13.10 -7.78 3.73
CA MET A 35 -14.39 -7.25 3.24
C MET A 35 -15.37 -8.37 2.93
N ARG A 36 -14.95 -9.38 2.18
CA ARG A 36 -15.82 -10.50 1.79
C ARG A 36 -16.33 -11.24 3.03
N ASP A 37 -15.46 -11.53 3.97
CA ASP A 37 -15.78 -12.38 5.13
C ASP A 37 -16.73 -11.63 6.09
N THR A 38 -16.42 -10.39 6.43
CA THR A 38 -17.28 -9.54 7.28
C THR A 38 -18.64 -9.28 6.62
N LEU A 39 -18.68 -8.86 5.34
CA LEU A 39 -19.97 -8.63 4.66
C LEU A 39 -20.78 -9.93 4.53
N SER A 40 -20.13 -11.08 4.33
CA SER A 40 -20.82 -12.38 4.33
C SER A 40 -21.46 -12.69 5.68
N SER A 41 -20.76 -12.41 6.78
CA SER A 41 -21.27 -12.59 8.14
C SER A 41 -22.53 -11.77 8.37
N TRP A 42 -22.50 -10.48 8.01
CA TRP A 42 -23.68 -9.60 8.12
C TRP A 42 -24.82 -10.03 7.20
N CYS A 43 -24.52 -10.47 5.98
CA CYS A 43 -25.54 -11.03 5.08
C CYS A 43 -26.22 -12.26 5.68
N ALA A 44 -25.47 -13.14 6.35
CA ALA A 44 -26.01 -14.32 7.03
C ALA A 44 -26.93 -13.91 8.20
N LEU A 45 -26.50 -12.96 9.03
CA LEU A 45 -27.31 -12.43 10.13
C LEU A 45 -28.64 -11.85 9.63
N VAL A 46 -28.61 -11.05 8.57
CA VAL A 46 -29.81 -10.47 7.97
C VAL A 46 -30.70 -11.54 7.33
N ALA A 47 -30.11 -12.52 6.66
CA ALA A 47 -30.83 -13.63 6.05
C ALA A 47 -31.59 -14.45 7.10
N GLU A 48 -30.93 -14.80 8.20
CA GLU A 48 -31.53 -15.49 9.34
C GLU A 48 -32.62 -14.64 10.01
N GLY A 49 -32.29 -13.40 10.38
CA GLY A 49 -33.21 -12.51 11.09
C GLY A 49 -34.45 -12.11 10.29
N ARG A 50 -34.42 -12.20 8.96
CA ARG A 50 -35.55 -11.90 8.09
C ARG A 50 -36.19 -13.13 7.44
N GLY A 51 -35.62 -14.32 7.61
CA GLY A 51 -36.09 -15.53 6.93
C GLY A 51 -36.01 -15.45 5.41
N ILE A 52 -34.99 -14.79 4.87
CA ILE A 52 -34.75 -14.63 3.44
C ILE A 52 -33.45 -15.31 3.02
N PRO A 53 -33.29 -15.74 1.76
CA PRO A 53 -32.01 -16.27 1.30
C PRO A 53 -30.92 -15.20 1.32
N ALA A 54 -29.72 -15.58 1.75
CA ALA A 54 -28.50 -14.79 1.56
C ALA A 54 -28.10 -14.75 0.07
N PRO A 55 -27.30 -13.77 -0.37
CA PRO A 55 -26.75 -13.74 -1.73
C PRO A 55 -26.00 -15.03 -2.07
N ALA A 56 -26.27 -15.58 -3.26
CA ALA A 56 -25.54 -16.75 -3.76
C ALA A 56 -24.11 -16.40 -4.16
N GLU A 57 -23.92 -15.20 -4.71
CA GLU A 57 -22.61 -14.67 -5.06
C GLU A 57 -21.93 -14.08 -3.82
N ARG A 58 -20.65 -14.43 -3.64
CA ARG A 58 -19.82 -13.98 -2.51
C ARG A 58 -18.81 -12.93 -2.93
N ASP A 59 -19.09 -12.13 -3.95
CA ASP A 59 -18.29 -10.96 -4.25
C ASP A 59 -18.73 -9.77 -3.36
N VAL A 60 -17.79 -8.87 -3.13
CA VAL A 60 -17.98 -7.73 -2.22
C VAL A 60 -19.13 -6.81 -2.67
N ALA A 61 -19.34 -6.63 -3.98
CA ALA A 61 -20.35 -5.72 -4.48
C ALA A 61 -21.77 -6.28 -4.30
N ALA A 62 -21.98 -7.57 -4.59
CA ALA A 62 -23.28 -8.22 -4.36
C ALA A 62 -23.64 -8.24 -2.87
N LEU A 63 -22.67 -8.54 -2.00
CA LEU A 63 -22.88 -8.54 -0.55
C LEU A 63 -23.21 -7.13 -0.04
N ALA A 64 -22.46 -6.11 -0.46
CA ALA A 64 -22.72 -4.71 -0.09
C ALA A 64 -24.09 -4.22 -0.59
N ALA A 65 -24.48 -4.58 -1.82
CA ALA A 65 -25.79 -4.22 -2.37
C ALA A 65 -26.94 -4.87 -1.59
N PHE A 66 -26.77 -6.14 -1.19
CA PHE A 66 -27.74 -6.83 -0.35
C PHE A 66 -27.95 -6.11 0.98
N LEU A 67 -26.86 -5.77 1.68
CA LEU A 67 -26.93 -5.07 2.97
C LEU A 67 -27.51 -3.66 2.82
N THR A 68 -27.11 -2.94 1.76
CA THR A 68 -27.59 -1.57 1.47
C THR A 68 -29.11 -1.53 1.33
N ALA A 69 -29.69 -2.47 0.59
CA ALA A 69 -31.14 -2.57 0.42
C ALA A 69 -31.90 -2.93 1.71
N ARG A 70 -31.19 -3.21 2.81
CA ARG A 70 -31.75 -3.67 4.10
C ARG A 70 -31.24 -2.82 5.27
N LEU A 71 -30.69 -1.65 4.99
CA LEU A 71 -30.16 -0.74 6.01
C LEU A 71 -31.20 -0.32 7.04
N ASP A 72 -32.46 -0.12 6.65
CA ASP A 72 -33.52 0.22 7.61
C ASP A 72 -33.71 -0.87 8.68
N TRP A 73 -33.59 -2.13 8.28
CA TRP A 73 -33.68 -3.26 9.22
C TRP A 73 -32.43 -3.34 10.10
N LEU A 74 -31.25 -3.17 9.50
CA LEU A 74 -29.97 -3.17 10.23
C LEU A 74 -29.90 -2.00 11.23
N ALA A 75 -30.42 -0.83 10.88
CA ALA A 75 -30.44 0.35 11.74
C ALA A 75 -31.36 0.17 12.96
N ALA A 76 -32.41 -0.65 12.84
CA ALA A 76 -33.30 -1.01 13.94
C ALA A 76 -32.80 -2.21 14.75
N HIS A 77 -31.77 -2.93 14.27
CA HIS A 77 -31.23 -4.12 14.92
C HIS A 77 -30.41 -3.74 16.17
N PRO A 78 -30.43 -4.53 17.27
CA PRO A 78 -29.63 -4.23 18.46
C PRO A 78 -28.13 -4.07 18.20
N ALA A 79 -27.61 -4.76 17.19
CA ALA A 79 -26.21 -4.70 16.75
C ALA A 79 -25.91 -3.57 15.73
N ALA A 80 -26.81 -2.59 15.53
CA ALA A 80 -26.63 -1.53 14.54
C ALA A 80 -25.31 -0.76 14.72
N GLY A 81 -24.91 -0.49 15.98
CA GLY A 81 -23.66 0.21 16.29
C GLY A 81 -22.42 -0.61 15.92
N GLU A 82 -22.45 -1.92 16.18
CA GLU A 82 -21.38 -2.85 15.82
C GLU A 82 -21.26 -2.96 14.29
N PHE A 83 -22.38 -3.12 13.59
CA PHE A 83 -22.42 -3.10 12.14
C PHE A 83 -21.78 -1.83 11.57
N ALA A 84 -22.18 -0.66 12.06
CA ALA A 84 -21.62 0.60 11.59
C ALA A 84 -20.12 0.72 11.84
N ALA A 85 -19.65 0.27 13.01
CA ALA A 85 -18.23 0.28 13.37
C ALA A 85 -17.41 -0.64 12.46
N GLU A 86 -17.86 -1.88 12.23
CA GLU A 86 -17.15 -2.83 11.37
C GLU A 86 -17.11 -2.37 9.91
N ILE A 87 -18.21 -1.81 9.39
CA ILE A 87 -18.24 -1.27 8.02
C ILE A 87 -17.30 -0.07 7.89
N ALA A 88 -17.23 0.81 8.90
CA ALA A 88 -16.31 1.94 8.91
C ALA A 88 -14.84 1.48 8.96
N GLU A 89 -14.52 0.48 9.79
CA GLU A 89 -13.19 -0.11 9.86
C GLU A 89 -12.77 -0.71 8.52
N LEU A 90 -13.64 -1.54 7.92
CA LEU A 90 -13.40 -2.11 6.59
C LEU A 90 -13.16 -1.05 5.50
N ALA A 91 -13.95 0.02 5.51
CA ALA A 91 -13.80 1.11 4.55
C ALA A 91 -12.49 1.88 4.76
N GLY A 92 -12.07 2.05 6.03
CA GLY A 92 -10.78 2.62 6.40
C GLY A 92 -9.63 1.76 5.89
N ASP A 93 -9.62 0.47 6.22
CA ASP A 93 -8.61 -0.50 5.80
C ASP A 93 -8.49 -0.57 4.28
N ALA A 94 -9.62 -0.61 3.57
CA ALA A 94 -9.63 -0.63 2.10
C ALA A 94 -9.09 0.67 1.50
N THR A 95 -9.44 1.82 2.10
CA THR A 95 -8.93 3.13 1.66
C THR A 95 -7.43 3.23 1.88
N GLU A 96 -6.94 2.75 3.03
CA GLU A 96 -5.51 2.71 3.33
C GLU A 96 -4.76 1.77 2.37
N ALA A 97 -5.28 0.56 2.14
CA ALA A 97 -4.68 -0.40 1.21
C ALA A 97 -4.58 0.14 -0.22
N LEU A 98 -5.57 0.94 -0.64
CA LEU A 98 -5.57 1.61 -1.94
C LEU A 98 -4.73 2.89 -1.99
N ASP A 99 -4.27 3.41 -0.84
CA ASP A 99 -3.49 4.65 -0.80
C ASP A 99 -2.17 4.46 -1.56
N PRO A 100 -1.96 5.15 -2.70
CA PRO A 100 -0.72 5.06 -3.47
C PRO A 100 0.51 5.51 -2.69
N ARG A 101 0.33 6.13 -1.51
CA ARG A 101 1.36 6.59 -0.56
C ARG A 101 1.85 5.48 0.37
N ARG A 102 1.07 4.41 0.60
CA ARG A 102 1.37 3.31 1.52
C ARG A 102 2.69 2.57 1.22
N GLY A 103 3.15 2.62 -0.03
CA GLY A 103 4.42 2.02 -0.47
C GLY A 103 5.46 3.00 -1.03
N ARG A 104 5.27 4.32 -0.94
CA ARG A 104 5.98 5.30 -1.82
C ARG A 104 6.73 6.42 -1.13
N ALA A 105 7.19 6.22 0.10
CA ALA A 105 8.34 6.94 0.62
C ALA A 105 9.58 6.04 0.48
N ARG A 106 10.01 5.73 -0.75
CA ARG A 106 11.30 5.08 -0.95
C ARG A 106 12.35 6.04 -0.39
N GLY A 107 12.97 5.66 0.72
CA GLY A 107 14.03 6.44 1.34
C GLY A 107 15.11 6.71 0.29
N LEU A 108 15.38 7.98 0.04
CA LEU A 108 16.42 8.43 -0.88
C LEU A 108 17.80 8.38 -0.21
N GLY A 109 17.85 8.28 1.12
CA GLY A 109 19.07 8.25 1.93
C GLY A 109 18.95 9.10 3.20
N PRO A 110 19.99 9.14 4.05
CA PRO A 110 20.00 9.94 5.27
C PRO A 110 19.96 11.45 4.98
N CYS A 111 19.43 12.24 5.91
CA CYS A 111 19.41 13.70 5.76
C CYS A 111 20.83 14.28 5.72
N PRO A 112 21.19 15.11 4.73
CA PRO A 112 22.52 15.70 4.65
C PRO A 112 22.75 16.86 5.64
N ARG A 113 21.78 17.18 6.50
CA ARG A 113 21.88 18.25 7.51
C ARG A 113 22.68 17.73 8.71
N PRO A 114 23.71 18.46 9.17
CA PRO A 114 24.48 18.07 10.36
C PRO A 114 23.56 17.86 11.57
N GLY A 115 23.71 16.73 12.26
CA GLY A 115 22.91 16.39 13.44
C GLY A 115 21.50 15.84 13.15
N CYS A 116 21.09 15.70 11.89
CA CYS A 116 19.81 15.12 11.53
C CYS A 116 19.95 13.64 11.18
N THR A 117 19.22 12.77 11.86
CA THR A 117 19.23 11.31 11.64
C THR A 117 18.08 10.81 10.77
N ALA A 118 17.16 11.70 10.38
CA ALA A 118 15.99 11.33 9.60
C ALA A 118 16.34 10.94 8.16
N VAL A 119 15.53 10.07 7.56
CA VAL A 119 15.63 9.69 6.14
C VAL A 119 14.91 10.70 5.26
N VAL A 120 15.53 11.06 4.14
CA VAL A 120 14.94 11.86 3.07
C VAL A 120 14.03 10.96 2.23
N ALA A 121 12.80 11.39 1.97
CA ALA A 121 11.87 10.67 1.11
C ALA A 121 11.01 11.65 0.31
N LEU A 122 10.34 11.13 -0.72
CA LEU A 122 9.24 11.86 -1.35
C LEU A 122 8.07 11.93 -0.35
N ARG A 123 7.60 13.15 -0.09
CA ARG A 123 6.54 13.49 0.86
C ARG A 123 5.28 13.90 0.08
N PRO A 124 4.35 12.96 -0.17
CA PRO A 124 3.15 13.23 -0.95
C PRO A 124 2.17 14.19 -0.24
N ASP A 125 2.24 14.26 1.09
CA ASP A 125 1.49 15.18 1.97
C ASP A 125 1.82 16.66 1.74
N THR A 126 2.96 16.97 1.11
CA THR A 126 3.41 18.35 0.88
C THR A 126 3.33 18.80 -0.59
N GLY A 127 2.58 18.07 -1.43
CA GLY A 127 2.49 18.33 -2.87
C GLY A 127 3.64 17.72 -3.67
N GLY A 128 4.15 16.55 -3.25
CA GLY A 128 5.24 15.86 -3.94
C GLY A 128 6.61 16.49 -3.70
N ARG A 129 6.83 17.15 -2.55
CA ARG A 129 8.14 17.67 -2.19
C ARG A 129 9.01 16.55 -1.63
N VAL A 130 10.32 16.72 -1.74
CA VAL A 130 11.28 15.83 -1.10
C VAL A 130 11.59 16.39 0.28
N GLY A 131 11.55 15.57 1.33
CA GLY A 131 11.80 16.04 2.70
C GLY A 131 12.13 14.92 3.68
N CYS A 132 12.68 15.28 4.84
CA CYS A 132 12.95 14.33 5.93
C CYS A 132 11.92 14.46 7.07
N GLY A 133 11.89 13.47 7.96
CA GLY A 133 10.99 13.47 9.14
C GLY A 133 11.22 14.58 10.16
N SER A 134 12.35 15.29 10.08
CA SER A 134 12.69 16.41 10.98
C SER A 134 12.31 17.79 10.42
N GLY A 135 11.54 17.84 9.31
CA GLY A 135 11.02 19.10 8.76
C GLY A 135 11.90 19.78 7.70
N HIS A 136 13.03 19.17 7.30
CA HIS A 136 13.79 19.68 6.16
C HIS A 136 13.11 19.31 4.85
N VAL A 137 12.90 20.31 3.98
CA VAL A 137 12.21 20.16 2.69
C VAL A 137 13.09 20.76 1.59
N TRP A 138 13.09 20.10 0.42
CA TRP A 138 13.82 20.54 -0.77
C TRP A 138 12.86 20.82 -1.92
N GLN A 139 13.05 21.98 -2.54
CA GLN A 139 12.35 22.42 -3.75
C GLN A 139 12.88 21.68 -4.98
N PRO A 140 12.10 21.58 -6.08
CA PRO A 140 12.51 20.87 -7.29
C PRO A 140 13.88 21.25 -7.85
N HIS A 141 14.27 22.52 -7.77
CA HIS A 141 15.57 23.00 -8.25
C HIS A 141 16.75 22.55 -7.36
N GLU A 142 16.51 22.11 -6.13
CA GLU A 142 17.54 21.68 -5.18
C GLU A 142 17.82 20.16 -5.28
N TRP A 143 17.00 19.41 -6.01
CA TRP A 143 17.04 17.94 -6.01
C TRP A 143 18.33 17.38 -6.60
N LEU A 144 18.92 18.00 -7.63
CA LEU A 144 20.21 17.58 -8.18
C LEU A 144 21.37 17.78 -7.20
N SER A 145 21.33 18.85 -6.39
CA SER A 145 22.32 19.07 -5.33
C SER A 145 22.15 18.06 -4.21
N LEU A 146 20.90 17.74 -3.86
CA LEU A 146 20.55 16.75 -2.86
C LEU A 146 21.01 15.34 -3.27
N SER A 147 20.70 14.88 -4.49
CA SER A 147 21.13 13.56 -4.98
C SER A 147 22.65 13.42 -4.96
N SER A 148 23.38 14.46 -5.36
CA SER A 148 24.84 14.49 -5.33
C SER A 148 25.43 14.44 -3.91
N ARG A 149 24.69 14.87 -2.89
CA ARG A 149 25.11 14.78 -1.48
C ARG A 149 24.81 13.39 -0.90
N LEU A 150 23.63 12.85 -1.20
CA LEU A 150 23.22 11.51 -0.77
C LEU A 150 24.17 10.44 -1.33
N ALA A 151 24.48 10.49 -2.63
CA ALA A 151 25.42 9.57 -3.26
C ALA A 151 26.84 9.63 -2.66
N ARG A 152 27.28 10.81 -2.20
CA ARG A 152 28.58 10.97 -1.52
C ARG A 152 28.57 10.42 -0.09
N GLN A 153 27.43 10.39 0.58
CA GLN A 153 27.30 9.85 1.93
C GLN A 153 27.23 8.32 1.93
N GLU A 154 26.62 7.71 0.92
CA GLU A 154 26.58 6.25 0.74
C GLU A 154 27.95 5.60 0.50
N TYR A 155 28.98 6.39 0.13
CA TYR A 155 30.36 5.91 -0.06
C TYR A 155 31.25 6.04 1.18
N VAL A 156 30.79 6.76 2.21
CA VAL A 156 31.57 7.04 3.44
C VAL A 156 31.05 6.22 4.64
N ALA A 157 29.94 5.49 4.46
CA ALA A 157 29.42 4.49 5.40
C ALA A 157 29.92 3.09 5.02
#